data_AF-A1JHD3-F1
#
_entry.id   AF-A1JHD3-F1
#
_cell.length_a   1.000
_cell.length_b   1.000
_cell.length_c   1.000
_cell.angle_alpha   90.00
_cell.angle_beta   90.00
_cell.angle_gamma   90.00
#
_symmetry.space_group_name_H-M   'P 1'
#
loop_
_entity.id
_entity.type
_entity.pdbx_description
1 polymer ?
#
loop_
_entity_poly.entity_id
_entity_poly.type
_entity_poly.pdbx_seq_one_letter_code
_entity_poly.pdbx_strand_id
1 'polypeptide(L)'
;EFSTVEGVTEDVTAIILNVKKIALKLESDETKTLEIDVKGPANVTAGDIIGDADVEVLNPDLPICTVADGAHFHMRMTANTGRGYVSAEDNKHREDDMPIGVLAVDSLYSPIERVNYQVETTRVGQRDDFDKLTLDVWTNGSITPSEAISLSAKILTDHL
;
A
#
# COMPACT_ATOMS: atom_id res chain seq x y z
N GLU A 1 -4.00 1.77 -19.97
CA GLU A 1 -3.25 2.47 -18.91
C GLU A 1 -3.16 3.97 -19.16
N PHE A 2 -2.84 4.42 -20.38
CA PHE A 2 -2.83 5.85 -20.75
C PHE A 2 -4.15 6.32 -21.38
N SER A 3 -5.26 6.07 -20.68
CA SER A 3 -6.60 6.47 -21.12
C SER A 3 -7.25 7.37 -20.09
N THR A 4 -8.26 8.11 -20.52
CA THR A 4 -9.14 8.87 -19.62
C THR A 4 -10.40 8.04 -19.32
N VAL A 5 -11.03 8.34 -18.18
CA VAL A 5 -12.38 7.85 -17.87
C VAL A 5 -13.34 9.01 -18.08
N GLU A 6 -14.37 8.80 -18.90
CA GLU A 6 -15.34 9.86 -19.21
C GLU A 6 -16.01 10.37 -17.92
N GLY A 7 -16.00 11.68 -17.72
CA GLY A 7 -16.58 12.30 -16.53
C GLY A 7 -15.75 12.19 -15.25
N VAL A 8 -14.50 11.72 -15.33
CA VAL A 8 -13.52 11.75 -14.23
C VAL A 8 -12.40 12.73 -14.56
N THR A 9 -11.94 13.48 -13.56
CA THR A 9 -10.94 14.54 -13.75
C THR A 9 -9.54 13.96 -13.96
N GLU A 10 -9.19 12.93 -13.20
CA GLU A 10 -7.91 12.23 -13.23
C GLU A 10 -7.87 11.19 -14.36
N ASP A 11 -6.69 11.03 -14.98
CA ASP A 11 -6.47 9.94 -15.92
C ASP A 11 -6.25 8.60 -15.19
N VAL A 12 -6.27 7.50 -15.95
CA VAL A 12 -6.11 6.15 -15.38
C VAL A 12 -4.77 5.97 -14.68
N THR A 13 -3.69 6.63 -15.15
CA THR A 13 -2.37 6.56 -14.51
C THR A 13 -2.39 7.22 -13.13
N ALA A 14 -2.98 8.42 -13.02
CA ALA A 14 -3.13 9.12 -11.75
C ALA A 14 -4.00 8.33 -10.76
N ILE A 15 -5.09 7.72 -11.23
CA ILE A 15 -5.93 6.84 -10.42
C ILE A 15 -5.11 5.65 -9.90
N ILE A 16 -4.36 4.97 -10.76
CA ILE A 16 -3.48 3.85 -10.36
C ILE A 16 -2.46 4.30 -9.31
N LEU A 17 -1.84 5.47 -9.48
CA LEU A 17 -0.87 6.00 -8.53
C LEU A 17 -1.50 6.36 -7.18
N ASN A 18 -2.77 6.78 -7.16
CA ASN A 18 -3.50 7.02 -5.92
C ASN A 18 -3.92 5.71 -5.26
N VAL A 19 -4.40 4.73 -6.03
CA VAL A 19 -4.75 3.39 -5.53
C VAL A 19 -3.53 2.70 -4.89
N LYS A 20 -2.33 2.83 -5.47
CA LYS A 20 -1.08 2.29 -4.89
C LYS A 20 -0.73 2.86 -3.51
N LYS A 21 -1.32 3.98 -3.11
CA LYS A 21 -1.09 4.59 -1.78
C LYS A 21 -2.11 4.13 -0.73
N ILE A 22 -3.11 3.33 -1.11
CA ILE A 22 -4.09 2.80 -0.16
C ILE A 22 -3.36 1.85 0.77
N ALA A 23 -3.47 2.11 2.07
CA ALA A 23 -2.97 1.23 3.12
C ALA A 23 -4.11 0.31 3.55
N LEU A 24 -3.99 -0.97 3.22
CA LEU A 24 -4.96 -2.01 3.58
C LEU A 24 -4.38 -2.90 4.67
N LYS A 25 -5.25 -3.31 5.60
CA LYS A 25 -5.00 -4.42 6.51
C LYS A 25 -6.00 -5.52 6.21
N LEU A 26 -5.49 -6.72 5.91
CA LEU A 26 -6.29 -7.90 5.62
C LEU A 26 -6.10 -8.90 6.76
N GLU A 27 -7.19 -9.39 7.34
CA GLU A 27 -7.16 -10.41 8.41
C GLU A 27 -7.05 -11.84 7.87
N SER A 28 -7.31 -12.03 6.58
CA SER A 28 -7.24 -13.34 5.89
C SER A 28 -6.10 -13.40 4.87
N ASP A 29 -5.56 -14.60 4.63
CA ASP A 29 -4.59 -14.86 3.56
C ASP A 29 -5.22 -15.07 2.17
N GLU A 30 -6.55 -14.97 2.06
CA GLU A 30 -7.26 -15.12 0.79
C GLU A 30 -7.23 -13.82 -0.04
N THR A 31 -7.23 -13.96 -1.36
CA THR A 31 -7.41 -12.82 -2.26
C THR A 31 -8.84 -12.28 -2.13
N LYS A 32 -8.95 -11.00 -1.80
CA LYS A 32 -10.20 -10.26 -1.65
C LYS A 32 -10.46 -9.39 -2.88
N THR A 33 -11.73 -9.26 -3.24
CA THR A 33 -12.19 -8.32 -4.28
C THR A 33 -12.79 -7.10 -3.59
N LEU A 34 -12.34 -5.91 -3.99
CA LEU A 34 -12.83 -4.63 -3.51
C LEU A 34 -13.47 -3.86 -4.67
N GLU A 35 -14.45 -3.04 -4.36
CA GLU A 35 -15.22 -2.29 -5.35
C GLU A 35 -15.41 -0.83 -4.93
N ILE A 36 -15.34 0.09 -5.89
CA ILE A 36 -15.82 1.46 -5.75
C ILE A 36 -16.89 1.66 -6.82
N ASP A 37 -18.08 2.09 -6.40
CA ASP A 37 -19.21 2.39 -7.28
C ASP A 37 -19.85 3.71 -6.83
N VAL A 38 -19.54 4.79 -7.54
CA VAL A 38 -19.93 6.16 -7.16
C VAL A 38 -20.52 6.92 -8.34
N LYS A 39 -21.68 7.56 -8.12
CA LYS A 39 -22.29 8.50 -9.07
C LYS A 39 -21.93 9.93 -8.68
N GLY A 40 -21.51 10.72 -9.67
CA GLY A 40 -21.15 12.11 -9.46
C GLY A 40 -22.35 13.05 -9.30
N PRO A 41 -22.13 14.29 -8.87
CA PRO A 41 -20.81 14.87 -8.57
C PRO A 41 -20.27 14.40 -7.22
N ALA A 42 -19.04 13.90 -7.18
CA ALA A 42 -18.44 13.33 -5.97
C ALA A 42 -16.90 13.40 -5.97
N ASN A 43 -16.32 13.60 -4.79
CA ASN A 43 -14.89 13.36 -4.55
C ASN A 43 -14.76 11.96 -3.98
N VAL A 44 -14.15 11.05 -4.73
CA VAL A 44 -13.96 9.65 -4.36
C VAL A 44 -12.69 9.52 -3.52
N THR A 45 -12.82 8.87 -2.37
CA THR A 45 -11.75 8.61 -1.41
C THR A 45 -11.58 7.11 -1.19
N ALA A 46 -10.50 6.71 -0.51
CA ALA A 46 -10.30 5.32 -0.12
C ALA A 46 -11.40 4.83 0.86
N GLY A 47 -12.07 5.74 1.57
CA GLY A 47 -13.22 5.42 2.42
C GLY A 47 -14.46 4.95 1.65
N ASP A 48 -14.53 5.21 0.34
CA ASP A 48 -15.63 4.75 -0.52
C ASP A 48 -15.43 3.30 -1.01
N ILE A 49 -14.34 2.64 -0.59
CA ILE A 49 -14.06 1.24 -0.94
C ILE A 49 -15.03 0.33 -0.21
N ILE A 50 -15.70 -0.51 -0.99
CA ILE A 50 -16.58 -1.58 -0.54
C ILE A 50 -15.77 -2.88 -0.55
N GLY A 51 -15.52 -3.42 0.64
CA GLY A 51 -14.87 -4.70 0.87
C GLY A 51 -15.67 -5.58 1.82
N ASP A 52 -15.18 -6.78 2.09
CA ASP A 52 -15.74 -7.65 3.13
C ASP A 52 -15.18 -7.29 4.52
N ALA A 53 -15.66 -7.98 5.56
CA ALA A 53 -15.31 -7.68 6.94
C ALA A 53 -13.83 -7.93 7.28
N ASP A 54 -13.10 -8.63 6.42
CA ASP A 54 -11.68 -8.94 6.61
C ASP A 54 -10.77 -7.85 6.07
N VAL A 55 -11.32 -6.79 5.46
CA VAL A 55 -10.56 -5.70 4.84
C VAL A 55 -10.79 -4.40 5.61
N GLU A 56 -9.70 -3.84 6.13
CA GLU A 56 -9.68 -2.55 6.81
C GLU A 56 -8.85 -1.54 6.00
N VAL A 57 -9.46 -0.41 5.64
CA VAL A 57 -8.78 0.72 5.00
C VAL A 57 -8.23 1.65 6.07
N LEU A 58 -6.90 1.76 6.14
CA LEU A 58 -6.22 2.48 7.23
C LEU A 58 -6.09 3.99 6.98
N ASN A 59 -6.25 4.42 5.73
CA ASN A 59 -6.18 5.82 5.32
C ASN A 59 -7.43 6.24 4.51
N PRO A 60 -8.64 6.22 5.11
CA PRO A 60 -9.90 6.43 4.39
C PRO A 60 -10.00 7.80 3.70
N ASP A 61 -9.33 8.82 4.23
CA ASP A 61 -9.36 10.18 3.67
C ASP A 61 -8.49 10.35 2.40
N LEU A 62 -7.78 9.30 1.96
CA LEU A 62 -6.92 9.35 0.77
C LEU A 62 -7.76 9.63 -0.49
N PRO A 63 -7.52 10.73 -1.23
CA PRO A 63 -8.24 11.01 -2.46
C PRO A 63 -7.83 10.05 -3.58
N ILE A 64 -8.83 9.52 -4.31
CA ILE A 64 -8.64 8.64 -5.45
C ILE A 64 -8.88 9.40 -6.75
N CYS A 65 -10.07 9.98 -6.92
CA CYS A 65 -10.45 10.76 -8.09
C CYS A 65 -11.66 11.66 -7.84
N THR A 66 -11.97 12.52 -8.81
CA THR A 66 -13.11 13.45 -8.79
C THR A 66 -14.04 13.14 -9.96
N VAL A 67 -15.30 12.86 -9.65
CA VAL A 67 -16.35 12.46 -10.61
C VAL A 67 -17.29 13.65 -10.85
N ALA A 68 -17.51 14.01 -12.11
CA ALA A 68 -18.36 15.10 -12.54
C ALA A 68 -19.86 14.78 -12.40
N ASP A 69 -20.71 15.81 -12.42
CA ASP A 69 -22.17 15.64 -12.39
C ASP A 69 -22.66 14.82 -13.59
N GLY A 70 -23.57 13.87 -13.32
CA GLY A 70 -24.11 12.94 -14.32
C GLY A 70 -23.16 11.80 -14.74
N ALA A 71 -21.92 11.76 -14.24
CA ALA A 71 -20.97 10.68 -14.50
C ALA A 71 -21.06 9.55 -13.47
N HIS A 72 -20.51 8.38 -13.83
CA HIS A 72 -20.46 7.20 -12.98
C HIS A 72 -19.06 6.62 -13.00
N PHE A 73 -18.48 6.41 -11.82
CA PHE A 73 -17.18 5.79 -11.64
C PHE A 73 -17.37 4.41 -11.01
N HIS A 74 -16.86 3.40 -11.71
CA HIS A 74 -16.87 2.02 -11.27
C HIS A 74 -15.47 1.43 -11.40
N MET A 75 -14.96 0.87 -10.31
CA MET A 75 -13.64 0.24 -10.27
C MET A 75 -13.70 -1.02 -9.41
N ARG A 76 -13.09 -2.10 -9.91
CA ARG A 76 -12.82 -3.31 -9.12
C ARG A 76 -11.32 -3.51 -9.00
N MET A 77 -10.90 -3.92 -7.81
CA MET A 77 -9.51 -4.23 -7.51
C MET A 77 -9.43 -5.53 -6.70
N THR A 78 -8.31 -6.22 -6.83
CA THR A 78 -7.99 -7.39 -6.01
C THR A 78 -6.89 -7.04 -5.01
N ALA A 79 -7.01 -7.52 -3.79
CA ALA A 79 -6.05 -7.31 -2.71
C ALA A 79 -5.77 -8.64 -2.01
N ASN A 80 -4.52 -8.87 -1.62
CA ASN A 80 -4.09 -10.07 -0.91
C ASN A 80 -2.93 -9.74 0.03
N THR A 81 -2.56 -10.69 0.88
CA THR A 81 -1.37 -10.58 1.74
C THR A 81 -0.12 -11.02 0.98
N GLY A 82 1.02 -10.42 1.31
CA GLY A 82 2.29 -10.70 0.63
C GLY A 82 3.48 -10.14 1.40
N ARG A 83 4.67 -10.19 0.78
CA ARG A 83 5.91 -9.69 1.38
C ARG A 83 6.71 -8.87 0.37
N GLY A 84 7.28 -7.77 0.84
CA GLY A 84 8.18 -6.92 0.05
C GLY A 84 7.47 -6.21 -1.09
N TYR A 85 7.97 -6.42 -2.30
CA TYR A 85 7.51 -5.78 -3.52
C TYR A 85 7.30 -6.83 -4.60
N VAL A 86 6.21 -6.72 -5.35
CA VAL A 86 5.95 -7.53 -6.55
C VAL A 86 5.61 -6.58 -7.69
N SER A 87 6.29 -6.75 -8.83
CA SER A 87 6.07 -5.89 -9.98
C SER A 87 4.74 -6.20 -10.69
N ALA A 88 4.22 -5.22 -11.42
CA ALA A 88 3.06 -5.42 -12.29
C ALA A 88 3.31 -6.54 -13.34
N GLU A 89 4.55 -6.69 -13.82
CA GLU A 89 4.92 -7.77 -14.74
C GLU A 89 4.81 -9.14 -14.06
N ASP A 90 5.33 -9.29 -12.84
CA ASP A 90 5.21 -10.53 -12.08
C ASP A 90 3.75 -10.87 -11.76
N ASN A 91 2.92 -9.86 -11.46
CA ASN A 91 1.48 -10.04 -11.26
C ASN A 91 0.78 -10.55 -12.52
N LYS A 92 1.17 -10.07 -13.72
CA LYS A 92 0.66 -10.63 -14.99
C LYS A 92 1.06 -12.09 -15.20
N HIS A 93 2.30 -12.46 -14.88
CA HIS A 93 2.77 -13.84 -15.05
C HIS A 93 2.16 -14.81 -14.03
N ARG A 94 1.75 -14.33 -12.86
CA ARG A 94 1.10 -15.14 -11.83
C ARG A 94 -0.35 -15.46 -12.13
N GLU A 95 -1.01 -14.65 -12.96
CA GLU A 95 -2.36 -14.89 -13.45
C GLU A 95 -2.31 -15.25 -14.93
N ASP A 96 -2.05 -16.53 -15.21
CA ASP A 96 -1.94 -17.09 -16.57
C ASP A 96 -3.14 -16.75 -17.49
N ASP A 97 -4.31 -16.45 -16.91
CA ASP A 97 -5.56 -16.10 -17.59
C ASP A 97 -6.11 -14.72 -17.16
N MET A 98 -5.26 -13.70 -17.01
CA MET A 98 -5.72 -12.34 -16.69
C MET A 98 -6.72 -11.83 -17.75
N PRO A 99 -7.97 -11.51 -17.37
CA PRO A 99 -9.00 -11.09 -18.32
C PRO A 99 -8.62 -9.81 -19.09
N ILE A 100 -9.13 -9.70 -20.32
CA ILE A 100 -8.98 -8.48 -21.11
C ILE A 100 -9.61 -7.30 -20.36
N GLY A 101 -8.84 -6.22 -20.22
CA GLY A 101 -9.28 -5.00 -19.54
C GLY A 101 -8.83 -4.88 -18.09
N VAL A 102 -8.21 -5.92 -17.51
CA VAL A 102 -7.57 -5.84 -16.19
C VAL A 102 -6.19 -5.19 -16.33
N LEU A 103 -5.90 -4.24 -15.44
CA LEU A 103 -4.60 -3.56 -15.36
C LEU A 103 -3.84 -4.10 -14.17
N ALA A 104 -2.79 -4.88 -14.42
CA ALA A 104 -1.87 -5.28 -13.36
C ALA A 104 -1.10 -4.04 -12.87
N VAL A 105 -0.99 -3.92 -11.56
CA VAL A 105 -0.26 -2.85 -10.88
C VAL A 105 0.78 -3.46 -9.95
N ASP A 106 1.81 -2.69 -9.58
CA ASP A 106 2.78 -3.14 -8.59
C ASP A 106 2.12 -3.31 -7.22
N SER A 107 2.49 -4.37 -6.50
CA SER A 107 2.04 -4.64 -5.14
C SER A 107 3.13 -4.26 -4.15
N LEU A 108 2.85 -3.23 -3.35
CA LEU A 108 3.69 -2.72 -2.27
C LEU A 108 3.23 -3.34 -0.93
N TYR A 109 3.72 -4.54 -0.61
CA TYR A 109 3.32 -5.24 0.62
C TYR A 109 4.09 -4.77 1.86
N SER A 110 5.26 -4.16 1.67
CA SER A 110 6.04 -3.62 2.78
C SER A 110 5.26 -2.52 3.48
N PRO A 111 4.98 -2.64 4.79
CA PRO A 111 4.32 -1.58 5.55
C PRO A 111 5.29 -0.44 5.91
N ILE A 112 6.58 -0.58 5.52
CA ILE A 112 7.65 0.37 5.78
C ILE A 112 7.81 1.28 4.57
N GLU A 113 7.60 2.58 4.77
CA GLU A 113 7.73 3.60 3.72
C GLU A 113 9.17 4.09 3.59
N ARG A 114 9.84 4.28 4.74
CA ARG A 114 11.20 4.79 4.80
C ARG A 114 11.90 4.31 6.06
N VAL A 115 13.20 4.06 5.94
CA VAL A 115 14.11 3.84 7.07
C VAL A 115 15.36 4.67 6.84
N ASN A 116 15.77 5.39 7.87
CA ASN A 116 17.09 6.02 7.94
C ASN A 116 17.84 5.52 9.17
N TYR A 117 19.16 5.54 9.09
CA TYR A 117 20.00 5.22 10.24
C TYR A 117 21.22 6.13 10.29
N GLN A 118 21.69 6.37 11.50
CA GLN A 118 22.93 7.10 11.75
C GLN A 118 23.74 6.36 12.83
N VAL A 119 25.03 6.21 12.57
CA VAL A 119 26.00 5.66 13.52
C VAL A 119 26.95 6.77 13.94
N GLU A 120 27.09 6.97 15.23
CA GLU A 120 28.03 7.92 15.81
C GLU A 120 28.83 7.26 16.94
N THR A 121 30.11 7.62 17.06
CA THR A 121 30.94 7.18 18.18
C THR A 121 30.41 7.78 19.48
N THR A 122 30.28 6.96 20.51
CA THR A 122 29.77 7.37 21.82
C THR A 122 30.72 6.93 22.92
N ARG A 123 30.84 7.78 23.96
CA ARG A 123 31.62 7.45 25.15
C ARG A 123 30.68 6.86 26.21
N VAL A 124 31.00 5.67 26.68
CA VAL A 124 30.31 5.01 27.81
C VAL A 124 31.30 4.88 28.96
N GLY A 125 31.13 5.73 29.98
CA GLY A 125 32.07 5.84 31.08
C GLY A 125 33.44 6.35 30.61
N GLN A 126 34.50 5.56 30.79
CA GLN A 126 35.86 5.93 30.34
C GLN A 126 36.22 5.42 28.94
N ARG A 127 35.38 4.57 28.33
CA ARG A 127 35.62 3.98 27.00
C ARG A 127 34.90 4.78 25.92
N ASP A 128 35.60 5.09 24.83
CA ASP A 128 35.14 5.90 23.68
C ASP A 128 35.10 5.13 22.37
N ASP A 129 35.16 3.79 22.42
CA ASP A 129 35.13 2.87 21.29
C ASP A 129 33.75 2.25 21.04
N PHE A 130 32.69 2.77 21.67
CA PHE A 130 31.33 2.32 21.43
C PHE A 130 30.68 3.07 20.27
N ASP A 131 29.78 2.40 19.57
CA ASP A 131 28.91 3.01 18.58
C ASP A 131 27.50 3.18 19.14
N LYS A 132 26.89 4.34 18.86
CA LYS A 132 25.47 4.60 19.06
C LYS A 132 24.77 4.57 17.71
N LEU A 133 23.78 3.69 17.58
CA LEU A 133 22.89 3.61 16.44
C LEU A 133 21.59 4.37 16.73
N THR A 134 21.21 5.27 15.83
CA THR A 134 19.88 5.90 15.81
C THR A 134 19.16 5.43 14.56
N LEU A 135 17.92 4.95 14.72
CA LEU A 135 17.05 4.49 13.64
C LEU A 135 15.81 5.38 13.57
N ASP A 136 15.50 5.88 12.38
CA ASP A 136 14.23 6.54 12.10
C ASP A 136 13.42 5.66 11.13
N VAL A 137 12.22 5.26 11.54
CA VAL A 137 11.37 4.33 10.79
C VAL A 137 9.99 4.95 10.58
N TRP A 138 9.57 5.04 9.33
CA TRP A 138 8.23 5.50 8.92
C TRP A 138 7.44 4.32 8.39
N THR A 139 6.24 4.11 8.91
CA THR A 139 5.31 3.06 8.50
C THR A 139 4.02 3.68 7.98
N ASN A 140 3.30 2.94 7.14
CA ASN A 140 2.01 3.35 6.58
C ASN A 140 0.83 3.18 7.55
N GLY A 141 1.09 2.90 8.83
CA GLY A 141 0.07 2.72 9.87
C GLY A 141 -0.45 1.29 10.06
N SER A 142 -0.16 0.36 9.14
CA SER A 142 -0.57 -1.06 9.30
C SER A 142 0.19 -1.82 10.39
N ILE A 143 1.36 -1.31 10.77
CA ILE A 143 2.18 -1.79 11.88
C ILE A 143 2.86 -0.59 12.54
N THR A 144 3.03 -0.63 13.87
CA THR A 144 3.81 0.42 14.54
C THR A 144 5.30 0.27 14.22
N PRO A 145 6.09 1.37 14.23
CA PRO A 145 7.54 1.30 14.03
C PRO A 145 8.24 0.34 15.01
N SER A 146 7.80 0.29 16.27
CA SER A 146 8.33 -0.61 17.30
C SER A 146 8.07 -2.09 17.00
N GLU A 147 6.87 -2.42 16.54
CA GLU A 147 6.51 -3.79 16.15
C GLU A 147 7.28 -4.20 14.88
N ALA A 148 7.41 -3.31 13.91
CA ALA A 148 8.20 -3.54 12.70
C ALA A 148 9.67 -3.87 13.03
N ILE A 149 10.30 -3.09 13.90
CA ILE A 149 11.68 -3.35 14.35
C ILE A 149 11.74 -4.69 15.09
N SER A 150 10.81 -4.97 16.00
CA SER A 150 10.76 -6.23 16.76
C SER A 150 10.62 -7.45 15.84
N LEU A 151 9.74 -7.37 14.85
CA LEU A 151 9.55 -8.42 13.85
C LEU A 151 10.80 -8.60 12.99
N SER A 152 11.44 -7.51 12.55
CA SER A 152 12.68 -7.57 11.78
C SER A 152 13.82 -8.25 12.54
N ALA A 153 13.98 -7.94 13.84
CA ALA A 153 14.98 -8.55 14.71
C ALA A 153 14.72 -10.04 14.93
N LYS A 154 13.45 -10.43 15.10
CA LYS A 154 13.05 -11.84 15.17
C LYS A 154 13.43 -12.58 13.88
N ILE A 155 13.03 -12.05 12.73
CA ILE A 155 13.34 -12.66 11.42
C ILE A 155 14.85 -12.79 11.22
N LEU A 156 15.63 -11.76 11.56
CA LEU A 156 17.09 -11.80 11.47
C LEU A 156 17.68 -12.89 12.36
N THR A 157 17.21 -13.00 13.61
CA THR A 157 17.69 -14.01 14.56
C THR A 157 17.35 -15.43 14.12
N ASP A 158 16.17 -15.64 13.54
CA ASP A 158 15.74 -16.96 13.05
C ASP A 158 16.59 -17.47 11.86
N HIS A 159 17.34 -16.59 11.19
CA HIS A 159 18.20 -16.92 10.04
C HIS A 159 19.71 -16.90 10.36
N LEU A 160 20.09 -16.64 11.62
CA LEU A 160 21.46 -16.72 12.12
C LEU A 160 21.75 -18.09 12.73
#